data_AF-A0A258V386-F1
#
_entry.id   AF-A0A258V386-F1
#
_cell.length_a   1.000
_cell.length_b   1.000
_cell.length_c   1.000
_cell.angle_alpha   90.00
_cell.angle_beta   90.00
_cell.angle_gamma   90.00
#
_symmetry.space_group_name_H-M   'P 1'
#
loop_
_entity.id
_entity.type
_entity.pdbx_description
1 polymer ?
#
loop_
_entity_poly.entity_id
_entity_poly.type
_entity_poly.pdbx_seq_one_letter_code
_entity_poly.pdbx_strand_id
1 'polypeptide(L)'
;MERLDFDYVIVGGGVAGCILANRLTADPGTRVLLLEAGGKDTSPLIAAPGGLLPIMLSGAHAWRYMSAPQAHLDGRMLYLPRGKVLGGGSSINGMAYDRGFHSDYDRWAQAGNRGWSFAEVLPYFRKLESYAPARNRWHGTDGPIQVTRAAQDHPFARAFLAAGAQAGYPLTDDLNGEARDGFGAVDLTVGKGRRSSASSAYLRPVLKRPNLTVLTQAQSRRVVFDGTRATGVVFRKDGADTLATAAREVILSAGAINTPQLLMLSGVGPAAHLAEHGIALVHDLPGVGQGLQDHLAAHVKYRSTKPWSMLRFLNPFRGALAMAQYLTLRTGPLADPGMSVACMVRSDPALEEADIKMLLVSALFAQNGRKMEPMHGFYAHINVARPESRGSVTLASADPDAPPVIDQNYNATESDRRVMREGVRIARRVFAQAAFDAMRGEELAPGPGVETDDQIDAYIRAHAEADYHSTSTARMGADLMAVVDSHLCVHGLTSLRVVDASIMPHLPGGNTAIPVAMIAEKAADLILGRI
;
A
#
# COMPACT_ATOMS: atom_id res chain seq x y z
N MET A 1 24.76 -26.75 -3.77
CA MET A 1 23.99 -25.64 -3.20
C MET A 1 23.94 -25.84 -1.70
N GLU A 2 24.29 -24.81 -0.91
CA GLU A 2 24.15 -24.85 0.56
C GLU A 2 22.69 -25.09 0.94
N ARG A 3 22.46 -25.76 2.07
CA ARG A 3 21.12 -26.08 2.57
C ARG A 3 20.94 -25.56 4.00
N LEU A 4 19.84 -24.87 4.24
CA LEU A 4 19.38 -24.41 5.55
C LEU A 4 18.00 -25.02 5.82
N ASP A 5 17.72 -25.48 7.04
CA ASP A 5 16.44 -26.10 7.38
C ASP A 5 15.64 -25.24 8.36
N PHE A 6 14.32 -25.14 8.21
CA PHE A 6 13.43 -24.37 9.09
C PHE A 6 12.05 -25.03 9.18
N ASP A 7 11.23 -24.65 10.16
CA ASP A 7 9.81 -25.04 10.18
C ASP A 7 9.05 -24.24 9.13
N TYR A 8 9.29 -22.93 9.10
CA TYR A 8 8.67 -22.00 8.16
C TYR A 8 9.73 -21.18 7.42
N VAL A 9 9.52 -21.02 6.12
CA VAL A 9 10.28 -20.07 5.28
C VAL A 9 9.33 -19.00 4.77
N ILE A 10 9.53 -17.77 5.21
CA ILE A 10 8.75 -16.59 4.80
C ILE A 10 9.52 -15.84 3.72
N VAL A 11 8.88 -15.64 2.57
CA VAL A 11 9.45 -14.93 1.42
C VAL A 11 8.93 -13.50 1.38
N GLY A 12 9.80 -12.53 1.61
CA GLY A 12 9.48 -11.10 1.62
C GLY A 12 9.43 -10.55 3.04
N GLY A 13 10.38 -9.69 3.39
CA GLY A 13 10.45 -8.95 4.65
C GLY A 13 9.55 -7.72 4.68
N GLY A 14 8.43 -7.75 3.96
CA GLY A 14 7.43 -6.68 3.89
C GLY A 14 6.56 -6.57 5.13
N VAL A 15 5.38 -5.95 4.97
CA VAL A 15 4.40 -5.77 6.08
C VAL A 15 4.00 -7.11 6.69
N ALA A 16 3.49 -8.02 5.85
CA ALA A 16 3.03 -9.32 6.32
C ALA A 16 4.18 -10.20 6.84
N GLY A 17 5.31 -10.24 6.14
CA GLY A 17 6.44 -11.07 6.55
C GLY A 17 7.04 -10.67 7.90
N CYS A 18 7.12 -9.37 8.20
CA CYS A 18 7.54 -8.89 9.53
C CYS A 18 6.58 -9.33 10.65
N ILE A 19 5.27 -9.28 10.41
CA ILE A 19 4.24 -9.68 11.37
C ILE A 19 4.28 -11.20 11.59
N LEU A 20 4.29 -11.98 10.52
CA LEU A 20 4.36 -13.44 10.58
C LEU A 20 5.63 -13.92 11.29
N ALA A 21 6.79 -13.34 10.98
CA ALA A 21 8.04 -13.67 11.66
C ALA A 21 7.94 -13.43 13.17
N ASN A 22 7.30 -12.35 13.60
CA ASN A 22 7.05 -12.09 15.03
C ASN A 22 6.09 -13.11 15.64
N ARG A 23 4.94 -13.35 15.01
CA ARG A 23 3.87 -14.18 15.58
C ARG A 23 4.27 -15.66 15.64
N LEU A 24 4.88 -16.20 14.58
CA LEU A 24 5.29 -17.60 14.52
C LEU A 24 6.46 -17.91 15.47
N THR A 25 7.41 -16.99 15.63
CA THR A 25 8.56 -17.18 16.55
C THR A 25 8.24 -16.88 18.00
N ALA A 26 6.99 -16.52 18.32
CA ALA A 26 6.56 -16.38 19.71
C ALA A 26 6.62 -17.72 20.46
N ASP A 27 6.44 -18.83 19.74
CA ASP A 27 6.76 -20.16 20.23
C ASP A 27 8.27 -20.44 20.04
N PRO A 28 9.05 -20.66 21.12
CA PRO A 28 10.48 -20.95 21.02
C PRO A 28 10.79 -22.27 20.31
N GLY A 29 9.82 -23.18 20.19
CA GLY A 29 9.95 -24.45 19.46
C GLY A 29 9.84 -24.32 17.94
N THR A 30 9.49 -23.13 17.42
CA THR A 30 9.25 -22.90 15.99
C THR A 30 10.41 -22.11 15.35
N ARG A 31 11.13 -22.72 14.41
CA ARG A 31 12.24 -22.10 13.66
C ARG A 31 11.76 -21.42 12.39
N VAL A 32 12.03 -20.12 12.25
CA VAL A 32 11.58 -19.33 11.10
C VAL A 32 12.74 -18.67 10.38
N LEU A 33 12.74 -18.77 9.06
CA LEU A 33 13.55 -17.96 8.17
C LEU A 33 12.71 -16.88 7.52
N LEU A 34 13.17 -15.63 7.58
CA LEU A 34 12.63 -14.51 6.81
C LEU A 34 13.64 -14.06 5.75
N LEU A 35 13.26 -14.15 4.48
CA LEU A 35 14.07 -13.72 3.34
C LEU A 35 13.60 -12.34 2.85
N GLU A 36 14.53 -11.40 2.70
CA GLU A 36 14.26 -10.06 2.15
C GLU A 36 15.27 -9.72 1.06
N ALA A 37 14.79 -9.40 -0.14
CA ALA A 37 15.64 -9.04 -1.29
C ALA A 37 16.36 -7.70 -1.08
N GLY A 38 15.78 -6.79 -0.31
CA GLY A 38 16.34 -5.50 0.04
C GLY A 38 17.28 -5.50 1.24
N GLY A 39 17.77 -4.29 1.55
CA GLY A 39 18.65 -4.05 2.68
C GLY A 39 17.91 -3.90 4.02
N LYS A 40 18.68 -3.56 5.06
CA LYS A 40 18.13 -3.19 6.38
C LYS A 40 17.47 -1.81 6.33
N ASP A 41 16.53 -1.57 7.22
CA ASP A 41 15.77 -0.30 7.33
C ASP A 41 16.42 0.72 8.29
N THR A 42 17.75 0.72 8.39
CA THR A 42 18.52 1.52 9.37
C THR A 42 18.68 2.99 8.99
N SER A 43 18.22 3.41 7.81
CA SER A 43 18.33 4.79 7.33
C SER A 43 17.57 5.76 8.26
N PRO A 44 18.20 6.89 8.69
CA PRO A 44 17.48 7.95 9.41
C PRO A 44 16.31 8.54 8.62
N LEU A 45 16.38 8.52 7.28
CA LEU A 45 15.30 8.99 6.40
C LEU A 45 14.06 8.08 6.48
N ILE A 46 14.24 6.78 6.72
CA ILE A 46 13.12 5.86 6.94
C ILE A 46 12.47 6.16 8.30
N ALA A 47 13.28 6.39 9.33
CA ALA A 47 12.77 6.60 10.69
C ALA A 47 12.02 7.92 10.86
N ALA A 48 12.45 9.00 10.20
CA ALA A 48 11.82 10.30 10.28
C ALA A 48 10.66 10.43 9.26
N PRO A 49 9.45 10.81 9.69
CA PRO A 49 8.32 11.03 8.78
C PRO A 49 8.62 11.94 7.58
N GLY A 50 9.28 13.09 7.82
CA GLY A 50 9.68 14.02 6.76
C GLY A 50 10.78 13.49 5.83
N GLY A 51 11.43 12.36 6.17
CA GLY A 51 12.39 11.67 5.31
C GLY A 51 11.76 10.97 4.11
N LEU A 52 10.42 10.88 4.06
CA LEU A 52 9.67 10.38 2.91
C LEU A 52 10.01 11.13 1.62
N LEU A 53 10.03 12.47 1.65
CA LEU A 53 10.26 13.28 0.46
C LEU A 53 11.64 12.97 -0.19
N PRO A 54 12.77 13.01 0.54
CA PRO A 54 14.06 12.57 -0.01
C PRO A 54 14.07 11.14 -0.57
N ILE A 55 13.36 10.20 0.07
CA ILE A 55 13.25 8.80 -0.40
C ILE A 55 12.52 8.76 -1.75
N MET A 56 11.39 9.46 -1.87
CA MET A 56 10.62 9.54 -3.12
C MET A 56 11.44 10.15 -4.27
N LEU A 57 12.15 11.25 -4.00
CA LEU A 57 12.97 11.93 -5.01
C LEU A 57 14.15 11.07 -5.51
N SER A 58 14.79 10.32 -4.61
CA SER A 58 15.95 9.47 -4.95
C SER A 58 15.58 8.09 -5.49
N GLY A 59 14.35 7.62 -5.24
CA GLY A 59 13.95 6.23 -5.47
C GLY A 59 14.78 5.23 -4.66
N ALA A 60 15.35 5.66 -3.53
CA ALA A 60 16.11 4.78 -2.64
C ALA A 60 15.19 3.74 -2.00
N HIS A 61 15.76 2.58 -1.64
CA HIS A 61 15.05 1.50 -0.93
C HIS A 61 13.81 0.96 -1.67
N ALA A 62 13.74 1.10 -3.00
CA ALA A 62 12.62 0.66 -3.80
C ALA A 62 13.05 -0.23 -4.98
N TRP A 63 12.22 -1.22 -5.28
CA TRP A 63 12.07 -1.73 -6.64
C TRP A 63 11.51 -0.60 -7.49
N ARG A 64 12.17 -0.31 -8.61
CA ARG A 64 11.89 0.84 -9.48
C ARG A 64 11.13 0.41 -10.72
N TYR A 65 10.01 -0.28 -10.52
CA TYR A 65 9.24 -0.84 -11.63
C TYR A 65 8.61 0.26 -12.49
N MET A 66 8.34 -0.10 -13.74
CA MET A 66 7.53 0.66 -14.68
C MET A 66 6.34 -0.21 -15.08
N SER A 67 5.19 0.41 -15.33
CA SER A 67 4.06 -0.28 -15.95
C SER A 67 4.38 -0.66 -17.40
N ALA A 68 3.64 -1.61 -17.94
CA ALA A 68 3.40 -1.72 -19.37
C ALA A 68 2.76 -0.42 -19.90
N PRO A 69 2.87 -0.13 -21.21
CA PRO A 69 2.14 0.98 -21.83
C PRO A 69 0.65 0.90 -21.51
N GLN A 70 0.10 1.92 -20.85
CA GLN A 70 -1.29 1.92 -20.41
C GLN A 70 -2.20 2.34 -21.57
N ALA A 71 -2.98 1.39 -22.10
CA ALA A 71 -3.83 1.58 -23.29
C ALA A 71 -4.80 2.76 -23.14
N HIS A 72 -5.35 2.95 -21.95
CA HIS A 72 -6.33 4.00 -21.66
C HIS A 72 -5.71 5.28 -21.07
N LEU A 73 -4.38 5.38 -21.05
CA LEU A 73 -3.64 6.59 -20.65
C LEU A 73 -2.64 7.00 -21.74
N ASP A 74 -3.08 6.95 -23.00
CA ASP A 74 -2.31 7.34 -24.20
C ASP A 74 -0.93 6.65 -24.31
N GLY A 75 -0.85 5.37 -23.91
CA GLY A 75 0.37 4.56 -23.99
C GLY A 75 1.45 4.94 -22.98
N ARG A 76 1.14 5.80 -22.00
CA ARG A 76 2.08 6.18 -20.94
C ARG A 76 2.54 4.97 -20.14
N MET A 77 3.82 4.96 -19.79
CA MET A 77 4.38 4.06 -18.77
C MET A 77 4.48 4.83 -17.45
N LEU A 78 3.92 4.24 -16.39
CA LEU A 78 3.90 4.84 -15.05
C LEU A 78 4.99 4.24 -14.17
N TYR A 79 5.57 5.06 -13.29
CA TYR A 79 6.52 4.62 -12.29
C TYR A 79 5.80 3.97 -11.11
N LEU A 80 6.24 2.77 -10.70
CA LEU A 80 5.57 1.91 -9.72
C LEU A 80 6.55 1.46 -8.61
N PRO A 81 7.03 2.39 -7.77
CA PRO A 81 7.94 2.07 -6.68
C PRO A 81 7.31 1.07 -5.71
N ARG A 82 8.09 0.05 -5.32
CA ARG A 82 7.72 -0.90 -4.25
C ARG A 82 8.87 -1.03 -3.27
N GLY A 83 8.60 -1.12 -1.97
CA GLY A 83 9.67 -1.20 -0.97
C GLY A 83 10.58 -2.42 -1.19
N LYS A 84 11.88 -2.16 -1.33
CA LYS A 84 12.97 -3.16 -1.39
C LYS A 84 13.90 -2.93 -0.20
N VAL A 85 13.36 -3.20 0.98
CA VAL A 85 13.98 -2.98 2.30
C VAL A 85 13.14 -3.71 3.36
N LEU A 86 13.72 -4.08 4.51
CA LEU A 86 12.92 -4.60 5.64
C LEU A 86 11.75 -3.66 6.00
N GLY A 87 10.60 -4.24 6.26
CA GLY A 87 9.30 -3.57 6.41
C GLY A 87 8.60 -3.26 5.08
N GLY A 88 9.27 -3.46 3.94
CA GLY A 88 8.75 -3.26 2.59
C GLY A 88 8.14 -1.88 2.40
N GLY A 89 6.93 -1.83 1.83
CA GLY A 89 6.19 -0.58 1.62
C GLY A 89 6.01 0.26 2.89
N SER A 90 5.80 -0.34 4.07
CA SER A 90 5.60 0.43 5.31
C SER A 90 6.82 1.26 5.73
N SER A 91 8.02 0.91 5.25
CA SER A 91 9.25 1.66 5.51
C SER A 91 9.42 2.88 4.60
N ILE A 92 8.67 2.96 3.49
CA ILE A 92 8.81 4.04 2.50
C ILE A 92 7.49 4.70 2.08
N ASN A 93 6.35 4.29 2.67
CA ASN A 93 5.02 4.83 2.33
C ASN A 93 4.75 6.22 2.95
N GLY A 94 3.58 6.77 2.59
CA GLY A 94 3.00 8.01 3.13
C GLY A 94 2.58 7.97 4.61
N MET A 95 2.72 6.84 5.31
CA MET A 95 2.30 6.62 6.71
C MET A 95 0.81 6.81 6.99
N ALA A 96 -0.06 7.00 5.99
CA ALA A 96 -1.49 7.01 6.21
C ALA A 96 -1.95 5.69 6.85
N TYR A 97 -2.61 5.79 7.99
CA TYR A 97 -3.32 4.69 8.64
C TYR A 97 -4.76 4.71 8.13
N ASP A 98 -5.10 3.70 7.34
CA ASP A 98 -6.38 3.60 6.65
C ASP A 98 -6.79 2.13 6.57
N ARG A 99 -7.98 1.81 7.09
CA ARG A 99 -8.52 0.45 7.09
C ARG A 99 -9.38 0.11 5.88
N GLY A 100 -9.74 1.05 5.02
CA GLY A 100 -10.85 0.82 4.09
C GLY A 100 -12.21 0.90 4.78
N PHE A 101 -13.28 0.64 4.02
CA PHE A 101 -14.66 0.65 4.51
C PHE A 101 -15.04 -0.71 5.09
N HIS A 102 -16.01 -0.73 6.00
CA HIS A 102 -16.53 -1.98 6.55
C HIS A 102 -17.09 -2.88 5.43
N SER A 103 -17.79 -2.26 4.48
CA SER A 103 -18.37 -2.93 3.32
C SER A 103 -17.34 -3.64 2.43
N ASP A 104 -16.06 -3.22 2.44
CA ASP A 104 -15.01 -3.87 1.66
C ASP A 104 -14.81 -5.33 2.11
N TYR A 105 -14.77 -5.53 3.42
CA TYR A 105 -14.57 -6.83 4.05
C TYR A 105 -15.84 -7.69 4.00
N ASP A 106 -17.00 -7.06 4.15
CA ASP A 106 -18.27 -7.76 3.99
C ASP A 106 -18.44 -8.28 2.56
N ARG A 107 -18.01 -7.51 1.55
CA ARG A 107 -17.95 -8.00 0.16
C ARG A 107 -16.99 -9.17 -0.01
N TRP A 108 -15.84 -9.17 0.68
CA TRP A 108 -14.93 -10.32 0.64
C TRP A 108 -15.60 -11.58 1.17
N ALA A 109 -16.33 -11.48 2.29
CA ALA A 109 -17.08 -12.59 2.85
C ALA A 109 -18.24 -13.04 1.96
N GLN A 110 -19.00 -12.11 1.38
CA GLN A 110 -20.09 -12.39 0.45
C GLN A 110 -19.61 -13.06 -0.84
N ALA A 111 -18.36 -12.79 -1.27
CA ALA A 111 -17.70 -13.48 -2.37
C ALA A 111 -17.25 -14.93 -2.03
N GLY A 112 -17.69 -15.48 -0.90
CA GLY A 112 -17.41 -16.87 -0.48
C GLY A 112 -16.27 -17.01 0.53
N ASN A 113 -15.60 -15.92 0.92
CA ASN A 113 -14.49 -15.97 1.88
C ASN A 113 -14.99 -15.81 3.32
N ARG A 114 -15.67 -16.83 3.84
CA ARG A 114 -16.19 -16.85 5.22
C ARG A 114 -15.06 -16.57 6.22
N GLY A 115 -15.37 -15.86 7.32
CA GLY A 115 -14.36 -15.40 8.28
C GLY A 115 -13.82 -14.00 7.99
N TRP A 116 -14.06 -13.43 6.81
CA TRP A 116 -13.44 -12.17 6.37
C TRP A 116 -14.37 -10.95 6.41
N SER A 117 -15.56 -11.04 7.01
CA SER A 117 -16.45 -9.88 7.19
C SER A 117 -15.81 -8.84 8.10
N PHE A 118 -16.27 -7.58 8.07
CA PHE A 118 -15.67 -6.55 8.89
C PHE A 118 -15.72 -6.88 10.38
N ALA A 119 -16.85 -7.43 10.83
CA ALA A 119 -17.03 -7.86 12.22
C ALA A 119 -15.98 -8.91 12.64
N GLU A 120 -15.62 -9.83 11.75
CA GLU A 120 -14.63 -10.88 11.99
C GLU A 120 -13.19 -10.37 11.90
N VAL A 121 -12.91 -9.34 11.10
CA VAL A 121 -11.56 -8.76 10.98
C VAL A 121 -11.27 -7.59 11.92
N LEU A 122 -12.30 -6.93 12.47
CA LEU A 122 -12.16 -5.83 13.43
C LEU A 122 -11.28 -6.19 14.65
N PRO A 123 -11.39 -7.38 15.27
CA PRO A 123 -10.48 -7.76 16.35
C PRO A 123 -8.99 -7.71 15.96
N TYR A 124 -8.66 -8.03 14.72
CA TYR A 124 -7.29 -7.99 14.20
C TYR A 124 -6.82 -6.56 13.92
N PHE A 125 -7.69 -5.69 13.41
CA PHE A 125 -7.40 -4.25 13.31
C PHE A 125 -7.13 -3.62 14.68
N ARG A 126 -7.87 -4.03 15.71
CA ARG A 126 -7.64 -3.57 17.08
C ARG A 126 -6.37 -4.17 17.70
N LYS A 127 -6.05 -5.42 17.39
CA LYS A 127 -4.85 -6.12 17.88
C LYS A 127 -3.55 -5.50 17.37
N LEU A 128 -3.54 -4.97 16.14
CA LEU A 128 -2.31 -4.45 15.52
C LEU A 128 -1.93 -3.04 15.99
N GLU A 129 -2.87 -2.24 16.52
CA GLU A 129 -2.65 -0.82 16.79
C GLU A 129 -2.57 -0.44 18.28
N SER A 130 -1.78 0.60 18.54
CA SER A 130 -1.85 1.43 19.73
C SER A 130 -2.31 2.81 19.30
N TYR A 131 -3.62 3.01 19.39
CA TYR A 131 -4.31 4.21 18.96
C TYR A 131 -4.33 5.25 20.08
N ALA A 132 -3.48 6.28 19.95
CA ALA A 132 -3.33 7.32 20.97
C ALA A 132 -4.60 8.20 21.19
N PRO A 133 -5.40 8.55 20.16
CA PRO A 133 -6.46 9.55 20.32
C PRO A 133 -7.69 9.15 21.15
N ALA A 134 -8.08 7.87 21.19
CA ALA A 134 -9.27 7.44 21.91
C ALA A 134 -9.29 5.94 22.22
N ARG A 135 -10.02 5.55 23.28
CA ARG A 135 -10.40 4.16 23.52
C ARG A 135 -11.89 4.00 23.20
N ASN A 136 -12.21 3.29 22.13
CA ASN A 136 -13.58 3.02 21.72
C ASN A 136 -13.71 1.59 21.17
N ARG A 137 -14.90 1.22 20.66
CA ARG A 137 -15.15 -0.12 20.10
C ARG A 137 -14.39 -0.40 18.79
N TRP A 138 -13.97 0.65 18.09
CA TRP A 138 -13.31 0.58 16.79
C TRP A 138 -11.80 0.49 16.91
N HIS A 139 -11.22 1.01 18.00
CA HIS A 139 -9.77 1.11 18.15
C HIS A 139 -9.19 0.26 19.29
N GLY A 140 -7.95 -0.17 19.11
CA GLY A 140 -7.11 -0.84 20.09
C GLY A 140 -6.02 0.09 20.63
N THR A 141 -5.52 -0.21 21.83
CA THR A 141 -4.58 0.68 22.55
C THR A 141 -3.22 0.05 22.82
N ASP A 142 -3.09 -1.26 22.59
CA ASP A 142 -1.98 -2.07 23.11
C ASP A 142 -1.19 -2.79 22.01
N GLY A 143 -1.58 -2.59 20.75
CA GLY A 143 -0.93 -3.18 19.59
C GLY A 143 0.42 -2.55 19.27
N PRO A 144 1.27 -3.24 18.49
CA PRO A 144 2.63 -2.80 18.21
C PRO A 144 2.72 -1.58 17.27
N ILE A 145 1.78 -1.38 16.34
CA ILE A 145 1.80 -0.23 15.43
C ILE A 145 1.30 1.00 16.18
N GLN A 146 2.16 2.00 16.29
CA GLN A 146 1.82 3.26 16.93
C GLN A 146 1.03 4.14 15.96
N VAL A 147 -0.18 4.55 16.35
CA VAL A 147 -1.08 5.35 15.52
C VAL A 147 -1.37 6.68 16.20
N THR A 148 -1.12 7.77 15.47
CA THR A 148 -1.36 9.14 15.93
C THR A 148 -2.23 9.87 14.93
N ARG A 149 -3.22 10.62 15.39
CA ARG A 149 -4.00 11.51 14.54
C ARG A 149 -3.19 12.71 14.10
N ALA A 150 -3.20 13.02 12.81
CA ALA A 150 -2.47 14.16 12.27
C ALA A 150 -3.02 15.49 12.81
N ALA A 151 -2.12 16.47 12.99
CA ALA A 151 -2.50 17.80 13.43
C ALA A 151 -3.19 18.58 12.30
N GLN A 152 -4.27 19.28 12.63
CA GLN A 152 -5.06 20.09 11.70
C GLN A 152 -4.72 21.59 11.82
N ASP A 153 -3.56 21.93 12.36
CA ASP A 153 -3.15 23.32 12.61
C ASP A 153 -2.69 24.05 11.34
N HIS A 154 -2.26 23.30 10.32
CA HIS A 154 -1.84 23.87 9.04
C HIS A 154 -2.97 24.68 8.36
N PRO A 155 -2.71 25.91 7.89
CA PRO A 155 -3.75 26.76 7.28
C PRO A 155 -4.51 26.11 6.12
N PHE A 156 -3.80 25.40 5.22
CA PHE A 156 -4.46 24.65 4.14
C PHE A 156 -5.36 23.52 4.66
N ALA A 157 -4.97 22.86 5.75
CA ALA A 157 -5.76 21.77 6.32
C ALA A 157 -7.06 22.30 6.94
N ARG A 158 -6.99 23.39 7.72
CA ARG A 158 -8.18 24.07 8.26
C ARG A 158 -9.10 24.55 7.16
N ALA A 159 -8.53 25.16 6.11
CA ALA A 159 -9.30 25.64 4.96
C ALA A 159 -10.01 24.48 4.24
N PHE A 160 -9.34 23.33 4.08
CA PHE A 160 -9.92 22.16 3.41
C PHE A 160 -11.11 21.57 4.18
N LEU A 161 -11.01 21.44 5.50
CA LEU A 161 -12.13 20.97 6.34
C LEU A 161 -13.29 21.97 6.30
N ALA A 162 -13.01 23.27 6.50
CA ALA A 162 -14.04 24.30 6.45
C ALA A 162 -14.72 24.40 5.07
N ALA A 163 -13.95 24.26 3.99
CA ALA A 163 -14.45 24.24 2.63
C ALA A 163 -15.31 23.01 2.35
N GLY A 164 -14.94 21.83 2.87
CA GLY A 164 -15.79 20.63 2.80
C GLY A 164 -17.17 20.88 3.40
N ALA A 165 -17.22 21.47 4.61
CA ALA A 165 -18.48 21.85 5.26
C ALA A 165 -19.27 22.92 4.49
N GLN A 166 -18.59 23.95 3.96
CA GLN A 166 -19.20 24.99 3.13
C GLN A 166 -19.79 24.43 1.82
N ALA A 167 -19.16 23.41 1.26
CA ALA A 167 -19.65 22.68 0.09
C ALA A 167 -20.76 21.65 0.42
N GLY A 168 -21.19 21.55 1.68
CA GLY A 168 -22.30 20.70 2.10
C GLY A 168 -21.91 19.28 2.51
N TYR A 169 -20.61 18.97 2.64
CA TYR A 169 -20.16 17.65 3.10
C TYR A 169 -20.04 17.60 4.62
N PRO A 170 -20.31 16.43 5.25
CA PRO A 170 -20.12 16.27 6.69
C PRO A 170 -18.65 16.35 7.07
N LEU A 171 -18.39 16.71 8.32
CA LEU A 171 -17.11 16.50 8.97
C LEU A 171 -17.14 15.19 9.74
N THR A 172 -16.01 14.49 9.79
CA THR A 172 -15.84 13.28 10.59
C THR A 172 -14.64 13.43 11.52
N ASP A 173 -14.86 13.03 12.76
CA ASP A 173 -13.80 12.96 13.77
C ASP A 173 -12.93 11.71 13.58
N ASP A 174 -13.35 10.74 12.76
CA ASP A 174 -12.66 9.45 12.64
C ASP A 174 -12.89 8.77 11.28
N LEU A 175 -11.92 8.91 10.38
CA LEU A 175 -11.92 8.24 9.07
C LEU A 175 -11.73 6.71 9.16
N ASN A 176 -11.53 6.15 10.34
CA ASN A 176 -11.36 4.70 10.58
C ASN A 176 -12.36 4.16 11.62
N GLY A 177 -13.39 4.95 11.94
CA GLY A 177 -14.40 4.66 12.96
C GLY A 177 -15.69 4.07 12.39
N GLU A 178 -16.84 4.51 12.92
CA GLU A 178 -18.15 3.96 12.57
C GLU A 178 -18.58 4.21 11.12
N ALA A 179 -18.34 5.44 10.64
CA ALA A 179 -18.66 5.89 9.30
C ALA A 179 -17.51 6.75 8.77
N ARG A 180 -17.26 6.69 7.46
CA ARG A 180 -16.09 7.31 6.84
C ARG A 180 -16.43 8.52 5.98
N ASP A 181 -17.70 8.67 5.57
CA ASP A 181 -18.17 9.77 4.74
C ASP A 181 -17.83 11.13 5.39
N GLY A 182 -17.29 12.04 4.59
CA GLY A 182 -16.97 13.39 5.01
C GLY A 182 -15.49 13.72 5.07
N PHE A 183 -15.20 14.88 5.65
CA PHE A 183 -13.86 15.49 5.75
C PHE A 183 -13.32 15.34 7.18
N GLY A 184 -12.07 14.90 7.33
CA GLY A 184 -11.47 14.68 8.64
C GLY A 184 -9.95 14.63 8.62
N ALA A 185 -9.36 14.53 9.81
CA ALA A 185 -7.93 14.26 9.93
C ALA A 185 -7.60 12.84 9.54
N VAL A 186 -6.46 12.67 8.87
CA VAL A 186 -5.88 11.35 8.66
C VAL A 186 -5.25 10.85 9.95
N ASP A 187 -5.33 9.54 10.18
CA ASP A 187 -4.49 8.88 11.17
C ASP A 187 -3.18 8.46 10.50
N LEU A 188 -2.10 8.41 11.28
CA LEU A 188 -0.75 8.14 10.80
C LEU A 188 -0.11 7.00 11.57
N THR A 189 0.62 6.13 10.88
CA THR A 189 1.53 5.13 11.47
C THR A 189 2.81 5.80 11.98
N VAL A 190 2.66 6.69 12.95
CA VAL A 190 3.72 7.50 13.57
C VAL A 190 3.56 7.42 15.09
N GLY A 191 4.66 7.17 15.79
CA GLY A 191 4.72 7.16 17.25
C GLY A 191 5.93 7.92 17.75
N LYS A 192 5.72 8.86 18.70
CA LYS A 192 6.80 9.70 19.29
C LYS A 192 7.67 10.38 18.22
N GLY A 193 7.02 10.90 17.17
CA GLY A 193 7.66 11.58 16.05
C GLY A 193 8.44 10.67 15.09
N ARG A 194 8.30 9.34 15.17
CA ARG A 194 8.99 8.38 14.31
C ARG A 194 8.01 7.51 13.56
N ARG A 195 8.37 7.11 12.34
CA ARG A 195 7.64 6.12 11.56
C ARG A 195 7.49 4.80 12.34
N SER A 196 6.27 4.30 12.41
CA SER A 196 5.93 2.97 12.91
C SER A 196 5.70 2.03 11.72
N SER A 197 6.78 1.47 11.17
CA SER A 197 6.72 0.48 10.09
C SER A 197 6.51 -0.93 10.66
N ALA A 198 6.12 -1.89 9.82
CA ALA A 198 6.01 -3.28 10.28
C ALA A 198 7.35 -3.83 10.81
N SER A 199 8.47 -3.41 10.20
CA SER A 199 9.80 -3.77 10.71
C SER A 199 10.07 -3.16 12.08
N SER A 200 9.78 -1.87 12.29
CA SER A 200 10.05 -1.23 13.59
C SER A 200 9.10 -1.70 14.69
N ALA A 201 7.84 -1.95 14.36
CA ALA A 201 6.78 -2.35 15.29
C ALA A 201 6.82 -3.85 15.62
N TYR A 202 7.02 -4.73 14.63
CA TYR A 202 6.95 -6.18 14.83
C TYR A 202 8.31 -6.87 14.80
N LEU A 203 9.14 -6.58 13.80
CA LEU A 203 10.34 -7.39 13.56
C LEU A 203 11.49 -7.04 14.52
N ARG A 204 11.87 -5.76 14.59
CA ARG A 204 13.01 -5.30 15.40
C ARG A 204 12.95 -5.73 16.87
N PRO A 205 11.80 -5.69 17.57
CA PRO A 205 11.71 -6.14 18.95
C PRO A 205 12.07 -7.61 19.16
N VAL A 206 11.96 -8.45 18.12
CA VAL A 206 12.12 -9.91 18.21
C VAL A 206 13.38 -10.44 17.50
N LEU A 207 14.21 -9.57 16.90
CA LEU A 207 15.43 -9.97 16.20
C LEU A 207 16.45 -10.74 17.07
N LYS A 208 16.33 -10.63 18.41
CA LYS A 208 17.20 -11.35 19.36
C LYS A 208 16.74 -12.78 19.65
N ARG A 209 15.57 -13.19 19.16
CA ARG A 209 15.05 -14.55 19.38
C ARG A 209 15.94 -15.58 18.65
N PRO A 210 16.43 -16.64 19.32
CA PRO A 210 17.36 -17.59 18.71
C PRO A 210 16.71 -18.45 17.61
N ASN A 211 15.37 -18.54 17.59
CA ASN A 211 14.59 -19.28 16.61
C ASN A 211 14.16 -18.44 15.39
N LEU A 212 14.59 -17.17 15.29
CA LEU A 212 14.35 -16.31 14.13
C LEU A 212 15.66 -16.05 13.37
N THR A 213 15.71 -16.44 12.11
CA THR A 213 16.78 -16.04 11.19
C THR A 213 16.23 -15.04 10.16
N VAL A 214 16.89 -13.89 10.00
CA VAL A 214 16.53 -12.88 8.99
C VAL A 214 17.70 -12.67 8.05
N LEU A 215 17.49 -12.95 6.76
CA LEU A 215 18.49 -12.72 5.72
C LEU A 215 18.04 -11.57 4.81
N THR A 216 18.78 -10.47 4.83
CA THR A 216 18.62 -9.34 3.90
C THR A 216 19.54 -9.50 2.70
N GLN A 217 19.22 -8.80 1.61
CA GLN A 217 19.90 -8.94 0.31
C GLN A 217 19.84 -10.40 -0.19
N ALA A 218 18.75 -11.09 0.13
CA ALA A 218 18.50 -12.48 -0.18
C ALA A 218 17.27 -12.58 -1.08
N GLN A 219 17.50 -12.66 -2.40
CA GLN A 219 16.42 -12.66 -3.39
C GLN A 219 15.95 -14.10 -3.65
N SER A 220 14.70 -14.38 -3.28
CA SER A 220 14.06 -15.66 -3.63
C SER A 220 13.92 -15.80 -5.14
N ARG A 221 14.27 -16.98 -5.67
CA ARG A 221 14.28 -17.26 -7.12
C ARG A 221 13.14 -18.18 -7.54
N ARG A 222 12.84 -19.19 -6.72
CA ARG A 222 11.72 -20.13 -6.91
C ARG A 222 11.42 -20.93 -5.65
N VAL A 223 10.17 -21.36 -5.51
CA VAL A 223 9.74 -22.42 -4.59
C VAL A 223 10.15 -23.77 -5.18
N VAL A 224 10.48 -24.73 -4.31
CA VAL A 224 10.81 -26.11 -4.68
C VAL A 224 9.68 -27.02 -4.23
N PHE A 225 9.35 -27.99 -5.08
CA PHE A 225 8.24 -28.91 -4.86
C PHE A 225 8.71 -30.37 -4.87
N ASP A 226 8.01 -31.19 -4.09
CA ASP A 226 7.98 -32.65 -4.19
C ASP A 226 6.52 -33.05 -4.49
N GLY A 227 6.24 -33.39 -5.74
CA GLY A 227 4.87 -33.49 -6.25
C GLY A 227 4.11 -32.17 -6.05
N THR A 228 3.01 -32.20 -5.30
CA THR A 228 2.18 -31.03 -4.98
C THR A 228 2.58 -30.33 -3.67
N ARG A 229 3.61 -30.81 -2.98
CA ARG A 229 4.05 -30.25 -1.69
C ARG A 229 5.20 -29.27 -1.88
N ALA A 230 5.04 -28.03 -1.42
CA ALA A 230 6.15 -27.10 -1.33
C ALA A 230 7.11 -27.53 -0.19
N THR A 231 8.40 -27.67 -0.51
CA THR A 231 9.43 -28.18 0.40
C THR A 231 10.47 -27.13 0.79
N GLY A 232 10.51 -25.99 0.10
CA GLY A 232 11.47 -24.94 0.38
C GLY A 232 11.55 -23.88 -0.69
N VAL A 233 12.54 -23.00 -0.59
CA VAL A 233 12.80 -21.88 -1.49
C VAL A 233 14.27 -21.84 -1.83
N VAL A 234 14.58 -21.72 -3.12
CA VAL A 234 15.91 -21.34 -3.59
C VAL A 234 16.01 -19.82 -3.57
N PHE A 235 17.04 -19.28 -2.94
CA PHE A 235 17.31 -17.85 -2.91
C PHE A 235 18.77 -17.57 -3.22
N ARG A 236 19.05 -16.35 -3.70
CA ARG A 236 20.40 -15.86 -3.97
C ARG A 236 20.83 -14.86 -2.92
N LYS A 237 22.02 -15.06 -2.36
CA LYS A 237 22.69 -14.09 -1.49
C LYS A 237 24.18 -14.08 -1.81
N ASP A 238 24.79 -12.90 -1.88
CA ASP A 238 26.22 -12.71 -2.17
C ASP A 238 26.69 -13.44 -3.45
N GLY A 239 25.80 -13.55 -4.46
CA GLY A 239 26.06 -14.20 -5.75
C GLY A 239 25.91 -15.72 -5.76
N ALA A 240 25.62 -16.36 -4.61
CA ALA A 240 25.43 -17.80 -4.51
C ALA A 240 23.96 -18.16 -4.27
N ASP A 241 23.52 -19.26 -4.90
CA ASP A 241 22.19 -19.83 -4.65
C ASP A 241 22.26 -20.82 -3.47
N THR A 242 21.30 -20.69 -2.55
CA THR A 242 21.12 -21.49 -1.33
C THR A 242 19.68 -22.01 -1.26
N LEU A 243 19.49 -23.25 -0.77
CA LEU A 243 18.18 -23.84 -0.54
C LEU A 243 17.80 -23.71 0.93
N ALA A 244 16.72 -23.00 1.22
CA ALA A 244 16.06 -23.05 2.52
C ALA A 244 14.89 -24.04 2.47
N THR A 245 14.95 -25.12 3.24
CA THR A 245 13.84 -26.07 3.35
C THR A 245 12.84 -25.64 4.43
N ALA A 246 11.58 -25.98 4.21
CA ALA A 246 10.48 -25.76 5.15
C ALA A 246 9.87 -27.11 5.55
N ALA A 247 9.98 -27.46 6.83
CA ALA A 247 9.40 -28.68 7.36
C ALA A 247 7.87 -28.60 7.42
N ARG A 248 7.30 -27.41 7.65
CA ARG A 248 5.85 -27.19 7.72
C ARG A 248 5.32 -26.49 6.48
N GLU A 249 5.64 -25.21 6.29
CA GLU A 249 5.09 -24.41 5.20
C GLU A 249 6.07 -23.36 4.65
N VAL A 250 5.99 -23.12 3.34
CA VAL A 250 6.51 -21.92 2.68
C VAL A 250 5.40 -20.87 2.65
N ILE A 251 5.71 -19.64 3.07
CA ILE A 251 4.74 -18.54 3.11
C ILE A 251 5.24 -17.40 2.22
N LEU A 252 4.49 -17.10 1.16
CA LEU A 252 4.80 -16.00 0.25
C LEU A 252 4.19 -14.70 0.76
N SER A 253 5.04 -13.71 1.02
CA SER A 253 4.68 -12.36 1.46
C SER A 253 5.42 -11.30 0.62
N ALA A 254 5.62 -11.59 -0.67
CA ALA A 254 6.38 -10.76 -1.58
C ALA A 254 5.56 -9.60 -2.19
N GLY A 255 4.25 -9.55 -1.91
CA GLY A 255 3.34 -8.49 -2.35
C GLY A 255 2.74 -8.74 -3.73
N ALA A 256 1.77 -7.90 -4.11
CA ALA A 256 0.95 -8.08 -5.31
C ALA A 256 1.69 -8.12 -6.65
N ILE A 257 2.96 -7.74 -6.70
CA ILE A 257 3.77 -7.80 -7.93
C ILE A 257 4.69 -9.01 -7.92
N ASN A 258 5.44 -9.22 -6.85
CA ASN A 258 6.49 -10.25 -6.81
C ASN A 258 5.98 -11.63 -6.41
N THR A 259 4.86 -11.73 -5.68
CA THR A 259 4.24 -13.02 -5.36
C THR A 259 3.79 -13.78 -6.61
N PRO A 260 2.97 -13.21 -7.52
CA PRO A 260 2.58 -13.94 -8.73
C PRO A 260 3.79 -14.24 -9.63
N GLN A 261 4.77 -13.33 -9.72
CA GLN A 261 6.01 -13.58 -10.45
C GLN A 261 6.74 -14.82 -9.90
N LEU A 262 6.91 -14.89 -8.58
CA LEU A 262 7.59 -16.01 -7.94
C LEU A 262 6.82 -17.32 -8.10
N LEU A 263 5.49 -17.31 -7.99
CA LEU A 263 4.66 -18.48 -8.27
C LEU A 263 4.89 -18.98 -9.70
N MET A 264 4.82 -18.10 -10.70
CA MET A 264 5.05 -18.47 -12.10
C MET A 264 6.46 -19.00 -12.34
N LEU A 265 7.50 -18.35 -11.82
CA LEU A 265 8.89 -18.82 -11.89
C LEU A 265 9.10 -20.19 -11.19
N SER A 266 8.18 -20.58 -10.32
CA SER A 266 8.18 -21.86 -9.62
C SER A 266 7.33 -22.93 -10.32
N GLY A 267 6.77 -22.64 -11.49
CA GLY A 267 5.92 -23.56 -12.25
C GLY A 267 4.45 -23.55 -11.83
N VAL A 268 4.00 -22.54 -11.07
CA VAL A 268 2.61 -22.40 -10.60
C VAL A 268 1.98 -21.17 -11.25
N GLY A 269 1.04 -21.37 -12.15
CA GLY A 269 0.40 -20.28 -12.89
C GLY A 269 -0.26 -20.75 -14.19
N PRO A 270 -0.63 -19.84 -15.11
CA PRO A 270 -1.30 -20.21 -16.36
C PRO A 270 -0.38 -21.10 -17.22
N ALA A 271 -0.80 -22.35 -17.48
CA ALA A 271 0.06 -23.35 -18.12
C ALA A 271 0.63 -22.92 -19.48
N ALA A 272 -0.18 -22.26 -20.32
CA ALA A 272 0.25 -21.73 -21.61
C ALA A 272 1.38 -20.68 -21.46
N HIS A 273 1.20 -19.72 -20.55
CA HIS A 273 2.19 -18.67 -20.27
C HIS A 273 3.51 -19.25 -19.73
N LEU A 274 3.43 -20.28 -18.88
CA LEU A 274 4.62 -20.96 -18.37
C LEU A 274 5.39 -21.69 -19.48
N ALA A 275 4.66 -22.35 -20.39
CA ALA A 275 5.26 -23.03 -21.55
C ALA A 275 5.96 -22.05 -22.50
N GLU A 276 5.39 -20.87 -22.73
CA GLU A 276 6.00 -19.80 -23.55
C GLU A 276 7.38 -19.37 -23.03
N HIS A 277 7.59 -19.43 -21.71
CA HIS A 277 8.87 -19.12 -21.07
C HIS A 277 9.75 -20.36 -20.81
N GLY A 278 9.35 -21.55 -21.26
CA GLY A 278 10.10 -22.79 -21.03
C GLY A 278 10.16 -23.21 -19.56
N ILE A 279 9.18 -22.81 -18.75
CA ILE A 279 9.09 -23.16 -17.33
C ILE A 279 8.26 -24.44 -17.20
N ALA A 280 8.81 -25.44 -16.51
CA ALA A 280 8.11 -26.69 -16.24
C ALA A 280 6.87 -26.45 -15.36
N LEU A 281 5.73 -26.97 -15.80
CA LEU A 281 4.48 -26.88 -15.07
C LEU A 281 4.51 -27.76 -13.82
N VAL A 282 4.24 -27.17 -12.66
CA VAL A 282 3.95 -27.87 -11.40
C VAL A 282 2.45 -27.93 -11.18
N HIS A 283 1.76 -26.80 -11.34
CA HIS A 283 0.31 -26.72 -11.19
C HIS A 283 -0.26 -25.61 -12.07
N ASP A 284 -1.29 -25.95 -12.87
CA ASP A 284 -2.01 -24.97 -13.68
C ASP A 284 -2.98 -24.19 -12.81
N LEU A 285 -2.72 -22.89 -12.68
CA LEU A 285 -3.51 -21.99 -11.85
C LEU A 285 -3.69 -20.67 -12.60
N PRO A 286 -4.69 -20.57 -13.49
CA PRO A 286 -4.83 -19.46 -14.45
C PRO A 286 -5.08 -18.10 -13.78
N GLY A 287 -5.52 -18.09 -12.51
CA GLY A 287 -5.67 -16.88 -11.72
C GLY A 287 -4.37 -16.19 -11.32
N VAL A 288 -3.22 -16.88 -11.34
CA VAL A 288 -1.95 -16.29 -10.90
C VAL A 288 -1.55 -15.13 -11.81
N GLY A 289 -1.35 -13.97 -11.20
CA GLY A 289 -1.02 -12.73 -11.89
C GLY A 289 -2.23 -11.98 -12.43
N GLN A 290 -3.43 -12.54 -12.42
CA GLN A 290 -4.62 -11.93 -13.01
C GLN A 290 -5.40 -11.08 -12.00
N GLY A 291 -6.19 -10.14 -12.53
CA GLY A 291 -7.12 -9.37 -11.71
C GLY A 291 -6.46 -8.27 -10.87
N LEU A 292 -5.24 -7.83 -11.23
CA LEU A 292 -4.51 -6.76 -10.58
C LEU A 292 -5.41 -5.52 -10.44
N GLN A 293 -5.55 -5.02 -9.22
CA GLN A 293 -6.22 -3.74 -8.95
C GLN A 293 -5.24 -2.80 -8.27
N ASP A 294 -5.37 -1.51 -8.55
CA ASP A 294 -4.61 -0.43 -7.91
C ASP A 294 -5.46 0.85 -7.95
N HIS A 295 -5.16 1.79 -7.08
CA HIS A 295 -5.74 3.12 -7.13
C HIS A 295 -5.00 3.96 -8.19
N LEU A 296 -5.76 4.64 -9.06
CA LEU A 296 -5.26 5.71 -9.92
C LEU A 296 -5.62 7.04 -9.29
N ALA A 297 -4.72 8.02 -9.37
CA ALA A 297 -4.98 9.36 -8.90
C ALA A 297 -4.94 10.42 -9.99
N ALA A 298 -5.91 11.33 -9.93
CA ALA A 298 -5.90 12.61 -10.63
C ALA A 298 -5.67 13.75 -9.63
N HIS A 299 -5.31 14.93 -10.14
CA HIS A 299 -4.94 16.06 -9.31
C HIS A 299 -5.69 17.32 -9.69
N VAL A 300 -6.08 18.11 -8.69
CA VAL A 300 -6.48 19.51 -8.89
C VAL A 300 -5.51 20.38 -8.11
N LYS A 301 -4.64 21.10 -8.83
CA LYS A 301 -3.49 21.84 -8.28
C LYS A 301 -3.74 23.34 -8.35
N TYR A 302 -3.50 24.03 -7.25
CA TYR A 302 -3.59 25.48 -7.16
C TYR A 302 -2.26 26.09 -6.73
N ARG A 303 -1.91 27.22 -7.34
CA ARG A 303 -0.89 28.11 -6.81
C ARG A 303 -1.42 28.72 -5.51
N SER A 304 -0.57 28.78 -4.49
CA SER A 304 -0.90 29.49 -3.25
C SER A 304 -0.40 30.93 -3.32
N THR A 305 -1.24 31.89 -2.94
CA THR A 305 -0.84 33.30 -2.76
C THR A 305 -0.05 33.51 -1.47
N LYS A 306 0.01 32.49 -0.60
CA LYS A 306 0.75 32.50 0.67
C LYS A 306 1.90 31.48 0.67
N PRO A 307 3.06 31.81 1.28
CA PRO A 307 4.24 30.95 1.27
C PRO A 307 4.20 29.87 2.38
N TRP A 308 3.09 29.13 2.47
CA TRP A 308 2.84 28.19 3.57
C TRP A 308 3.13 26.73 3.25
N SER A 309 3.26 26.37 1.96
CA SER A 309 3.55 24.99 1.54
C SER A 309 4.90 24.49 2.09
N MET A 310 5.11 23.17 2.03
CA MET A 310 6.35 22.52 2.48
C MET A 310 7.62 23.08 1.82
N LEU A 311 7.50 23.73 0.65
CA LEU A 311 8.60 24.40 -0.05
C LEU A 311 9.38 25.37 0.86
N ARG A 312 8.72 25.98 1.85
CA ARG A 312 9.34 26.92 2.80
C ARG A 312 10.50 26.31 3.60
N PHE A 313 10.54 24.99 3.73
CA PHE A 313 11.58 24.26 4.46
C PHE A 313 12.78 23.86 3.60
N LEU A 314 12.73 24.10 2.28
CA LEU A 314 13.93 24.05 1.43
C LEU A 314 14.88 25.23 1.69
N ASN A 315 14.40 26.30 2.33
CA ASN A 315 15.27 27.37 2.82
C ASN A 315 16.26 26.79 3.85
N PRO A 316 17.58 26.95 3.67
CA PRO A 316 18.59 26.29 4.53
C PRO A 316 18.45 26.60 6.02
N PHE A 317 18.11 27.86 6.37
CA PHE A 317 17.94 28.25 7.77
C PHE A 317 16.72 27.59 8.40
N ARG A 318 15.57 27.63 7.72
CA ARG A 318 14.34 26.96 8.20
C ARG A 318 14.51 25.44 8.24
N GLY A 319 15.22 24.86 7.28
CA GLY A 319 15.57 23.45 7.25
C GLY A 319 16.48 23.05 8.42
N ALA A 320 17.50 23.85 8.73
CA ALA A 320 18.38 23.63 9.87
C ALA A 320 17.64 23.72 11.21
N LEU A 321 16.75 24.71 11.38
CA LEU A 321 15.91 24.84 12.57
C LEU A 321 14.94 23.65 12.73
N ALA A 322 14.31 23.22 11.63
CA ALA A 322 13.45 22.04 11.60
C ALA A 322 14.22 20.76 11.99
N MET A 323 15.46 20.62 11.50
CA MET A 323 16.33 19.51 11.87
C MET A 323 16.70 19.56 13.36
N ALA A 324 17.10 20.71 13.88
CA ALA A 324 17.44 20.88 15.29
C ALA A 324 16.25 20.55 16.19
N GLN A 325 15.05 21.05 15.87
CA GLN A 325 13.81 20.73 16.59
C GLN A 325 13.53 19.22 16.58
N TYR A 326 13.68 18.55 15.44
CA TYR A 326 13.45 17.12 15.33
C TYR A 326 14.46 16.28 16.11
N LEU A 327 15.75 16.63 16.06
CA LEU A 327 16.80 15.89 16.76
C LEU A 327 16.67 15.98 18.28
N THR A 328 16.18 17.12 18.78
CA THR A 328 16.04 17.40 20.22
C THR A 328 14.69 16.99 20.80
N LEU A 329 13.59 17.35 20.14
CA LEU A 329 12.23 17.19 20.65
C LEU A 329 11.42 16.12 19.93
N ARG A 330 11.88 15.63 18.77
CA ARG A 330 11.09 14.74 17.89
C ARG A 330 9.75 15.35 17.47
N THR A 331 9.70 16.67 17.33
CA THR A 331 8.53 17.43 16.87
C THR A 331 8.87 18.27 15.64
N GLY A 332 7.88 18.99 15.12
CA GLY A 332 8.05 19.88 13.98
C GLY A 332 7.89 19.17 12.62
N PRO A 333 8.22 19.85 11.52
CA PRO A 333 7.85 19.41 10.17
C PRO A 333 8.54 18.11 9.73
N LEU A 334 9.65 17.70 10.34
CA LEU A 334 10.29 16.41 10.05
C LEU A 334 9.65 15.24 10.81
N ALA A 335 8.77 15.52 11.77
CA ALA A 335 7.94 14.53 12.47
C ALA A 335 6.58 14.32 11.79
N ASP A 336 6.31 14.99 10.66
CA ASP A 336 5.05 14.92 9.90
C ASP A 336 5.32 14.53 8.44
N PRO A 337 4.49 13.65 7.81
CA PRO A 337 4.62 13.29 6.39
C PRO A 337 4.23 14.40 5.40
N GLY A 338 3.60 15.48 5.83
CA GLY A 338 3.02 16.51 4.96
C GLY A 338 1.58 16.24 4.51
N MET A 339 0.90 15.27 5.14
CA MET A 339 -0.50 14.90 4.87
C MET A 339 -1.25 14.83 6.19
N SER A 340 -2.26 15.68 6.35
CA SER A 340 -2.97 15.80 7.64
C SER A 340 -4.49 15.70 7.55
N VAL A 341 -5.10 15.95 6.39
CA VAL A 341 -6.55 15.88 6.20
C VAL A 341 -6.89 15.20 4.89
N ALA A 342 -8.02 14.50 4.89
CA ALA A 342 -8.58 13.81 3.75
C ALA A 342 -10.11 13.88 3.79
N CYS A 343 -10.75 13.42 2.71
CA CYS A 343 -12.18 13.18 2.70
C CYS A 343 -12.55 11.92 1.93
N MET A 344 -13.72 11.37 2.27
CA MET A 344 -14.43 10.36 1.51
C MET A 344 -15.76 10.96 1.08
N VAL A 345 -16.00 11.05 -0.22
CA VAL A 345 -17.19 11.68 -0.79
C VAL A 345 -17.80 10.81 -1.88
N ARG A 346 -19.07 11.05 -2.16
CA ARG A 346 -19.85 10.34 -3.17
C ARG A 346 -19.76 11.10 -4.50
N SER A 347 -19.48 10.40 -5.58
CA SER A 347 -19.57 10.92 -6.94
C SER A 347 -21.01 11.25 -7.33
N ASP A 348 -21.96 10.50 -6.78
CA ASP A 348 -23.40 10.67 -6.93
C ASP A 348 -24.06 10.62 -5.54
N PRO A 349 -24.82 11.65 -5.12
CA PRO A 349 -25.53 11.66 -3.84
C PRO A 349 -26.47 10.45 -3.61
N ALA A 350 -26.91 9.77 -4.66
CA ALA A 350 -27.74 8.58 -4.58
C ALA A 350 -26.98 7.32 -4.12
N LEU A 351 -25.64 7.33 -4.14
CA LEU A 351 -24.84 6.20 -3.65
C LEU A 351 -25.01 6.03 -2.13
N GLU A 352 -25.01 4.78 -1.68
CA GLU A 352 -25.10 4.45 -0.26
C GLU A 352 -23.83 4.84 0.51
N GLU A 353 -22.67 4.78 -0.17
CA GLU A 353 -21.35 4.96 0.43
C GLU A 353 -20.43 5.75 -0.50
N ALA A 354 -19.45 6.47 0.07
CA ALA A 354 -18.45 7.21 -0.68
C ALA A 354 -17.58 6.30 -1.58
N ASP A 355 -17.34 6.77 -2.80
CA ASP A 355 -16.57 6.11 -3.86
C ASP A 355 -15.38 6.96 -4.36
N ILE A 356 -15.22 8.18 -3.83
CA ILE A 356 -14.07 9.05 -4.07
C ILE A 356 -13.35 9.33 -2.76
N LYS A 357 -12.03 9.20 -2.78
CA LYS A 357 -11.17 9.66 -1.69
C LYS A 357 -10.30 10.82 -2.18
N MET A 358 -10.14 11.84 -1.33
CA MET A 358 -9.20 12.92 -1.59
C MET A 358 -8.28 13.15 -0.41
N LEU A 359 -6.98 13.32 -0.67
CA LEU A 359 -6.04 13.86 0.31
C LEU A 359 -5.66 15.28 -0.08
N LEU A 360 -5.56 16.17 0.91
CA LEU A 360 -4.93 17.47 0.69
C LEU A 360 -3.42 17.33 0.80
N VAL A 361 -2.70 17.71 -0.26
CA VAL A 361 -1.24 17.77 -0.24
C VAL A 361 -0.78 19.23 -0.21
N SER A 362 0.03 19.56 0.80
CA SER A 362 0.52 20.93 1.05
C SER A 362 1.85 21.24 0.36
N ALA A 363 2.03 20.76 -0.88
CA ALA A 363 3.17 21.02 -1.76
C ALA A 363 2.77 20.76 -3.21
N LEU A 364 3.56 21.24 -4.17
CA LEU A 364 3.36 20.94 -5.60
C LEU A 364 4.43 19.95 -6.07
N PHE A 365 3.98 18.84 -6.63
CA PHE A 365 4.82 17.80 -7.21
C PHE A 365 4.45 17.55 -8.67
N ALA A 366 5.42 17.04 -9.43
CA ALA A 366 5.27 16.51 -10.78
C ALA A 366 5.99 15.16 -10.88
N GLN A 367 5.74 14.42 -11.97
CA GLN A 367 6.37 13.14 -12.28
C GLN A 367 6.22 12.11 -11.16
N ASN A 368 5.00 11.92 -10.66
CA ASN A 368 4.66 10.98 -9.60
C ASN A 368 5.47 11.19 -8.32
N GLY A 369 5.54 12.45 -7.87
CA GLY A 369 6.28 12.85 -6.66
C GLY A 369 7.81 12.93 -6.82
N ARG A 370 8.36 12.65 -8.01
CA ARG A 370 9.81 12.64 -8.26
C ARG A 370 10.42 14.01 -8.52
N LYS A 371 9.58 15.01 -8.77
CA LYS A 371 10.01 16.40 -8.94
C LYS A 371 9.15 17.32 -8.10
N MET A 372 9.79 18.09 -7.21
CA MET A 372 9.13 19.17 -6.51
C MET A 372 9.11 20.42 -7.39
N GLU A 373 7.95 21.04 -7.55
CA GLU A 373 7.87 22.30 -8.28
C GLU A 373 8.32 23.46 -7.36
N PRO A 374 9.16 24.38 -7.85
CA PRO A 374 9.71 25.49 -7.05
C PRO A 374 8.68 26.61 -6.85
N MET A 375 7.44 26.24 -6.49
CA MET A 375 6.30 27.14 -6.33
C MET A 375 5.46 26.73 -5.11
N HIS A 376 4.99 27.72 -4.36
CA HIS A 376 4.04 27.48 -3.27
C HIS A 376 2.66 27.13 -3.83
N GLY A 377 2.06 26.08 -3.28
CA GLY A 377 0.75 25.61 -3.69
C GLY A 377 0.28 24.43 -2.86
N PHE A 378 -0.92 23.97 -3.20
CA PHE A 378 -1.59 22.82 -2.62
C PHE A 378 -2.38 22.12 -3.72
N TYR A 379 -2.71 20.85 -3.50
CA TYR A 379 -3.59 20.13 -4.41
C TYR A 379 -4.44 19.08 -3.71
N ALA A 380 -5.57 18.76 -4.34
CA ALA A 380 -6.36 17.59 -4.02
C ALA A 380 -5.79 16.40 -4.80
N HIS A 381 -5.40 15.36 -4.08
CA HIS A 381 -4.99 14.07 -4.59
C HIS A 381 -6.20 13.15 -4.60
N ILE A 382 -6.79 12.91 -5.77
CA ILE A 382 -8.12 12.33 -5.92
C ILE A 382 -7.98 10.92 -6.47
N ASN A 383 -8.53 9.92 -5.79
CA ASN A 383 -8.62 8.57 -6.36
C ASN A 383 -10.04 8.00 -6.27
N VAL A 384 -10.34 7.10 -7.20
CA VAL A 384 -11.52 6.23 -7.16
C VAL A 384 -11.28 5.20 -6.07
N ALA A 385 -12.12 5.14 -5.04
CA ALA A 385 -11.90 4.27 -3.89
C ALA A 385 -12.02 2.78 -4.24
N ARG A 386 -12.87 2.42 -5.20
CA ARG A 386 -13.11 1.01 -5.58
C ARG A 386 -13.15 0.87 -7.10
N PRO A 387 -12.00 0.99 -7.78
CA PRO A 387 -11.96 0.93 -9.23
C PRO A 387 -12.36 -0.48 -9.72
N GLU A 388 -13.12 -0.51 -10.81
CA GLU A 388 -13.56 -1.73 -11.49
C GLU A 388 -12.49 -2.28 -12.45
N SER A 389 -11.60 -1.42 -12.94
CA SER A 389 -10.52 -1.80 -13.85
C SER A 389 -9.65 -2.90 -13.23
N ARG A 390 -9.34 -3.90 -14.07
CA ARG A 390 -8.49 -5.04 -13.70
C ARG A 390 -7.41 -5.24 -14.74
N GLY A 391 -6.19 -5.40 -14.24
CA GLY A 391 -4.99 -5.66 -15.03
C GLY A 391 -4.37 -7.02 -14.73
N SER A 392 -3.07 -7.15 -15.03
CA SER A 392 -2.30 -8.37 -14.83
C SER A 392 -0.83 -8.12 -14.48
N VAL A 393 -0.19 -9.15 -13.93
CA VAL A 393 1.26 -9.28 -13.75
C VAL A 393 1.70 -10.58 -14.43
N THR A 394 2.52 -10.49 -15.46
CA THR A 394 3.01 -11.65 -16.22
C THR A 394 4.54 -11.67 -16.24
N LEU A 395 5.13 -12.81 -16.59
CA LEU A 395 6.58 -12.88 -16.78
C LEU A 395 6.99 -12.15 -18.06
N ALA A 396 8.10 -11.40 -18.00
CA ALA A 396 8.79 -10.92 -19.19
C ALA A 396 9.77 -11.97 -19.74
N SER A 397 10.30 -12.82 -18.86
CA SER A 397 11.23 -13.91 -19.16
C SER A 397 11.25 -14.94 -18.03
N ALA A 398 11.96 -16.05 -18.23
CA ALA A 398 12.23 -17.03 -17.19
C ALA A 398 13.37 -16.64 -16.23
N ASP A 399 13.99 -15.46 -16.39
CA ASP A 399 15.05 -14.99 -15.49
C ASP A 399 14.44 -14.38 -14.20
N PRO A 400 14.71 -14.96 -13.02
CA PRO A 400 14.22 -14.40 -11.75
C PRO A 400 14.72 -13.00 -11.41
N ASP A 401 15.76 -12.51 -12.08
CA ASP A 401 16.28 -11.16 -11.89
C ASP A 401 15.65 -10.12 -12.84
N ALA A 402 14.90 -10.58 -13.86
CA ALA A 402 14.13 -9.71 -14.74
C ALA A 402 12.87 -9.19 -14.03
N PRO A 403 12.48 -7.92 -14.22
CA PRO A 403 11.21 -7.42 -13.73
C PRO A 403 10.04 -8.09 -14.49
N PRO A 404 8.88 -8.30 -13.85
CA PRO A 404 7.69 -8.78 -14.53
C PRO A 404 7.10 -7.67 -15.43
N VAL A 405 6.24 -8.05 -16.36
CA VAL A 405 5.36 -7.11 -17.06
C VAL A 405 4.19 -6.79 -16.12
N ILE A 406 3.93 -5.52 -15.88
CA ILE A 406 2.90 -5.06 -14.96
C ILE A 406 1.95 -4.16 -15.73
N ASP A 407 0.76 -4.65 -16.04
CA ASP A 407 -0.28 -3.84 -16.68
C ASP A 407 -1.43 -3.62 -15.70
N GLN A 408 -1.64 -2.39 -15.23
CA GLN A 408 -2.76 -2.08 -14.34
C GLN A 408 -4.08 -1.95 -15.09
N ASN A 409 -4.03 -1.72 -16.39
CA ASN A 409 -5.19 -1.45 -17.21
C ASN A 409 -6.05 -0.30 -16.64
N TYR A 410 -5.39 0.76 -16.16
CA TYR A 410 -6.05 1.89 -15.49
C TYR A 410 -7.12 2.54 -16.37
N ASN A 411 -8.25 2.95 -15.80
CA ASN A 411 -9.35 3.63 -16.51
C ASN A 411 -9.96 2.83 -17.68
N ALA A 412 -9.91 1.50 -17.64
CA ALA A 412 -10.52 0.65 -18.66
C ALA A 412 -12.05 0.76 -18.69
N THR A 413 -12.69 0.94 -17.53
CA THR A 413 -14.16 1.01 -17.42
C THR A 413 -14.69 2.44 -17.49
N GLU A 414 -15.93 2.60 -17.96
CA GLU A 414 -16.59 3.92 -17.94
C GLU A 414 -16.93 4.37 -16.52
N SER A 415 -17.22 3.42 -15.63
CA SER A 415 -17.44 3.68 -14.21
C SER A 415 -16.25 4.43 -13.59
N ASP A 416 -15.03 3.92 -13.78
CA ASP A 416 -13.82 4.53 -13.24
C ASP A 416 -13.57 5.93 -13.80
N ARG A 417 -13.76 6.13 -15.11
CA ARG A 417 -13.61 7.43 -15.77
C ARG A 417 -14.62 8.45 -15.23
N ARG A 418 -15.90 8.07 -15.15
CA ARG A 418 -16.97 8.92 -14.62
C ARG A 418 -16.68 9.37 -13.19
N VAL A 419 -16.33 8.43 -12.30
CA VAL A 419 -16.04 8.74 -10.90
C VAL A 419 -14.82 9.67 -10.78
N MET A 420 -13.78 9.44 -11.58
CA MET A 420 -12.60 10.33 -11.61
C MET A 420 -12.94 11.75 -12.09
N ARG A 421 -13.77 11.90 -13.13
CA ARG A 421 -14.26 13.20 -13.61
C ARG A 421 -15.04 13.95 -12.52
N GLU A 422 -15.94 13.25 -11.83
CA GLU A 422 -16.68 13.84 -10.71
C GLU A 422 -15.77 14.23 -9.55
N GLY A 423 -14.73 13.43 -9.28
CA GLY A 423 -13.70 13.79 -8.30
C GLY A 423 -13.01 15.12 -8.64
N VAL A 424 -12.64 15.35 -9.90
CA VAL A 424 -12.06 16.63 -10.36
C VAL A 424 -13.03 17.79 -10.13
N ARG A 425 -14.31 17.60 -10.46
CA ARG A 425 -15.36 18.61 -10.25
C ARG A 425 -15.57 18.92 -8.77
N ILE A 426 -15.67 17.90 -7.93
CA ILE A 426 -15.84 18.05 -6.49
C ILE A 426 -14.65 18.81 -5.90
N ALA A 427 -13.42 18.45 -6.26
CA ALA A 427 -12.23 19.14 -5.76
C ALA A 427 -12.23 20.63 -6.14
N ARG A 428 -12.61 20.99 -7.36
CA ARG A 428 -12.81 22.38 -7.77
C ARG A 428 -13.90 23.08 -6.96
N ARG A 429 -15.05 22.44 -6.75
CA ARG A 429 -16.15 22.99 -5.91
C ARG A 429 -15.70 23.25 -4.48
N VAL A 430 -14.89 22.37 -3.90
CA VAL A 430 -14.33 22.53 -2.55
C VAL A 430 -13.31 23.67 -2.53
N PHE A 431 -12.36 23.69 -3.46
CA PHE A 431 -11.38 24.78 -3.51
C PHE A 431 -12.01 26.14 -3.85
N ALA A 432 -13.17 26.17 -4.51
CA ALA A 432 -13.94 27.38 -4.80
C ALA A 432 -14.59 28.03 -3.56
N GLN A 433 -14.67 27.33 -2.42
CA GLN A 433 -15.33 27.85 -1.22
C GLN A 433 -14.57 28.99 -0.53
N ALA A 434 -15.29 29.80 0.24
CA ALA A 434 -14.79 31.01 0.90
C ALA A 434 -13.58 30.76 1.83
N ALA A 435 -13.49 29.57 2.44
CA ALA A 435 -12.36 29.19 3.29
C ALA A 435 -11.00 29.24 2.56
N PHE A 436 -10.99 29.17 1.24
CA PHE A 436 -9.78 29.23 0.42
C PHE A 436 -9.48 30.62 -0.17
N ASP A 437 -10.39 31.59 -0.12
CA ASP A 437 -10.23 32.89 -0.82
C ASP A 437 -8.97 33.65 -0.42
N ALA A 438 -8.52 33.52 0.83
CA ALA A 438 -7.31 34.19 1.32
C ALA A 438 -5.99 33.61 0.78
N MET A 439 -6.03 32.42 0.16
CA MET A 439 -4.83 31.66 -0.22
C MET A 439 -4.89 31.01 -1.61
N ARG A 440 -6.08 30.86 -2.21
CA ARG A 440 -6.29 30.32 -3.57
C ARG A 440 -5.79 31.33 -4.60
N GLY A 441 -4.75 30.96 -5.33
CA GLY A 441 -4.31 31.64 -6.54
C GLY A 441 -4.91 30.98 -7.78
N GLU A 442 -4.14 30.97 -8.85
CA GLU A 442 -4.48 30.34 -10.13
C GLU A 442 -4.58 28.81 -10.01
N GLU A 443 -5.54 28.22 -10.73
CA GLU A 443 -5.59 26.77 -10.96
C GLU A 443 -4.53 26.37 -11.99
N LEU A 444 -3.56 25.56 -11.56
CA LEU A 444 -2.44 25.11 -12.38
C LEU A 444 -2.74 23.84 -13.17
N ALA A 445 -3.57 22.95 -12.62
CA ALA A 445 -3.97 21.69 -13.25
C ALA A 445 -5.32 21.25 -12.68
N PRO A 446 -6.28 20.78 -13.50
CA PRO A 446 -6.25 20.72 -14.97
C PRO A 446 -6.10 22.09 -15.66
N GLY A 447 -6.41 23.17 -14.95
CA GLY A 447 -6.42 24.53 -15.46
C GLY A 447 -7.84 24.98 -15.81
N PRO A 448 -8.11 26.29 -15.79
CA PRO A 448 -9.48 26.81 -15.85
C PRO A 448 -10.20 26.51 -17.17
N GLY A 449 -9.47 26.30 -18.27
CA GLY A 449 -10.06 26.02 -19.60
C GLY A 449 -10.47 24.56 -19.85
N VAL A 450 -10.31 23.67 -18.86
CA VAL A 450 -10.66 22.25 -18.95
C VAL A 450 -11.99 22.03 -18.22
N GLU A 451 -13.11 22.03 -18.92
CA GLU A 451 -14.46 22.03 -18.32
C GLU A 451 -15.33 20.84 -18.75
N THR A 452 -15.26 20.45 -20.03
CA THR A 452 -16.07 19.36 -20.58
C THR A 452 -15.55 17.99 -20.13
N ASP A 453 -16.41 16.96 -20.20
CA ASP A 453 -16.00 15.58 -19.90
C ASP A 453 -14.78 15.16 -20.72
N ASP A 454 -14.79 15.39 -22.04
CA ASP A 454 -13.68 15.04 -22.93
C ASP A 454 -12.36 15.75 -22.55
N GLN A 455 -12.44 17.01 -22.14
CA GLN A 455 -11.28 17.78 -21.71
C GLN A 455 -10.72 17.24 -20.39
N ILE A 456 -11.58 16.92 -19.43
CA ILE A 456 -11.17 16.35 -18.15
C ILE A 456 -10.58 14.95 -18.38
N ASP A 457 -11.18 14.12 -19.22
CA ASP A 457 -10.64 12.80 -19.56
C ASP A 457 -9.29 12.89 -20.25
N ALA A 458 -9.12 13.82 -21.19
CA ALA A 458 -7.82 14.07 -21.83
C ALA A 458 -6.75 14.51 -20.80
N TYR A 459 -7.12 15.37 -19.85
CA TYR A 459 -6.25 15.75 -18.74
C TYR A 459 -5.86 14.54 -17.88
N ILE A 460 -6.83 13.70 -17.49
CA ILE A 460 -6.59 12.50 -16.68
C ILE A 460 -5.66 11.54 -17.42
N ARG A 461 -5.90 11.26 -18.72
CA ARG A 461 -5.01 10.40 -19.52
C ARG A 461 -3.57 10.93 -19.53
N ALA A 462 -3.40 12.23 -19.72
CA ALA A 462 -2.09 12.87 -19.79
C ALA A 462 -1.36 12.98 -18.43
N HIS A 463 -2.08 13.06 -17.30
CA HIS A 463 -1.50 13.47 -16.03
C HIS A 463 -1.81 12.59 -14.81
N ALA A 464 -2.67 11.59 -14.92
CA ALA A 464 -2.94 10.69 -13.80
C ALA A 464 -1.69 9.89 -13.38
N GLU A 465 -1.62 9.54 -12.10
CA GLU A 465 -0.46 8.89 -11.47
C GLU A 465 -0.93 7.68 -10.64
N ALA A 466 -0.06 6.70 -10.46
CA ALA A 466 -0.36 5.49 -9.68
C ALA A 466 -0.23 5.74 -8.17
N ASP A 467 -1.15 5.18 -7.37
CA ASP A 467 -1.18 5.35 -5.90
C ASP A 467 -0.49 4.24 -5.10
N TYR A 468 0.06 3.25 -5.80
CA TYR A 468 0.94 2.24 -5.22
C TYR A 468 0.24 1.22 -4.32
N HIS A 469 -1.06 1.02 -4.51
CA HIS A 469 -1.94 0.15 -3.74
C HIS A 469 -2.29 -1.14 -4.50
N SER A 470 -1.35 -1.69 -5.27
CA SER A 470 -1.58 -2.93 -6.01
C SER A 470 -2.02 -4.10 -5.13
N THR A 471 -3.06 -4.82 -5.56
CA THR A 471 -3.64 -6.00 -4.91
C THR A 471 -4.07 -7.09 -5.91
N SER A 472 -4.64 -8.18 -5.42
CA SER A 472 -5.55 -9.09 -6.15
C SER A 472 -4.95 -10.09 -7.13
N THR A 473 -3.64 -10.04 -7.39
CA THR A 473 -2.93 -10.93 -8.34
C THR A 473 -2.79 -12.38 -7.89
N ALA A 474 -3.17 -12.70 -6.67
CA ALA A 474 -3.26 -14.06 -6.15
C ALA A 474 -4.51 -14.18 -5.27
N ARG A 475 -5.64 -13.65 -5.76
CA ARG A 475 -6.84 -13.45 -4.95
C ARG A 475 -7.37 -14.72 -4.29
N MET A 476 -7.90 -14.55 -3.09
CA MET A 476 -8.68 -15.59 -2.43
C MET A 476 -10.04 -15.78 -3.11
N GLY A 477 -10.58 -16.99 -3.03
CA GLY A 477 -11.91 -17.33 -3.53
C GLY A 477 -12.08 -18.84 -3.71
N ALA A 478 -13.23 -19.21 -4.28
CA ALA A 478 -13.60 -20.61 -4.57
C ALA A 478 -13.87 -20.87 -6.06
N ASP A 479 -13.76 -19.85 -6.92
CA ASP A 479 -13.92 -19.99 -8.36
C ASP A 479 -12.60 -20.38 -9.06
N LEU A 480 -12.66 -20.71 -10.35
CA LEU A 480 -11.52 -21.19 -11.14
C LEU A 480 -10.36 -20.19 -11.27
N MET A 481 -10.61 -18.90 -11.02
CA MET A 481 -9.62 -17.84 -11.07
C MET A 481 -9.09 -17.47 -9.67
N ALA A 482 -9.56 -18.14 -8.61
CA ALA A 482 -8.99 -18.00 -7.27
C ALA A 482 -7.63 -18.69 -7.20
N VAL A 483 -6.67 -18.06 -6.52
CA VAL A 483 -5.32 -18.61 -6.33
C VAL A 483 -5.15 -19.21 -4.95
N VAL A 484 -5.81 -18.64 -3.95
CA VAL A 484 -5.83 -19.18 -2.59
C VAL A 484 -7.25 -19.41 -2.08
N ASP A 485 -7.39 -20.30 -1.11
CA ASP A 485 -8.65 -20.48 -0.39
C ASP A 485 -8.85 -19.41 0.71
N SER A 486 -9.96 -19.50 1.47
CA SER A 486 -10.25 -18.57 2.58
C SER A 486 -9.28 -18.70 3.78
N HIS A 487 -8.47 -19.76 3.82
CA HIS A 487 -7.38 -19.98 4.78
C HIS A 487 -6.02 -19.57 4.20
N LEU A 488 -6.00 -18.98 3.01
CA LEU A 488 -4.83 -18.49 2.30
C LEU A 488 -3.87 -19.60 1.81
N CYS A 489 -4.35 -20.85 1.76
CA CYS A 489 -3.64 -21.97 1.14
C CYS A 489 -3.73 -21.87 -0.38
N VAL A 490 -2.64 -22.10 -1.09
CA VAL A 490 -2.65 -22.12 -2.57
C VAL A 490 -3.44 -23.33 -3.06
N HIS A 491 -4.40 -23.09 -3.95
CA HIS A 491 -5.25 -24.16 -4.50
C HIS A 491 -4.40 -25.24 -5.21
N GLY A 492 -4.79 -26.50 -4.99
CA GLY A 492 -4.13 -27.67 -5.59
C GLY A 492 -2.74 -28.01 -5.05
N LEU A 493 -2.20 -27.23 -4.11
CA LEU A 493 -0.88 -27.42 -3.52
C LEU A 493 -0.95 -27.59 -2.01
N THR A 494 0.09 -28.18 -1.43
CA THR A 494 0.21 -28.37 0.02
C THR A 494 1.47 -27.70 0.55
N SER A 495 1.44 -27.30 1.82
CA SER A 495 2.56 -26.59 2.48
C SER A 495 2.97 -25.26 1.82
N LEU A 496 2.05 -24.60 1.11
CA LEU A 496 2.27 -23.30 0.50
C LEU A 496 1.11 -22.34 0.79
N ARG A 497 1.41 -21.16 1.34
CA ARG A 497 0.43 -20.08 1.54
C ARG A 497 0.89 -18.78 0.91
N VAL A 498 -0.07 -17.92 0.62
CA VAL A 498 0.18 -16.52 0.25
C VAL A 498 -0.43 -15.61 1.30
N VAL A 499 0.37 -14.71 1.87
CA VAL A 499 -0.06 -13.77 2.91
C VAL A 499 0.53 -12.41 2.57
N ASP A 500 -0.15 -11.65 1.72
CA ASP A 500 0.14 -10.26 1.39
C ASP A 500 -1.04 -9.60 0.63
N ALA A 501 -0.81 -8.45 -0.01
CA ALA A 501 -1.84 -7.71 -0.75
C ALA A 501 -2.43 -8.44 -1.97
N SER A 502 -1.71 -9.42 -2.53
CA SER A 502 -2.15 -10.20 -3.70
C SER A 502 -3.43 -10.99 -3.43
N ILE A 503 -3.72 -11.36 -2.17
CA ILE A 503 -4.87 -12.20 -1.84
C ILE A 503 -6.20 -11.46 -1.81
N MET A 504 -6.19 -10.13 -1.79
CA MET A 504 -7.44 -9.36 -1.67
C MET A 504 -8.31 -9.58 -2.91
N PRO A 505 -9.56 -10.09 -2.80
CA PRO A 505 -10.40 -10.33 -3.97
C PRO A 505 -10.87 -9.01 -4.60
N HIS A 506 -11.01 -7.99 -3.76
CA HIS A 506 -11.28 -6.61 -4.17
C HIS A 506 -10.40 -5.65 -3.37
N LEU A 507 -9.87 -4.64 -4.04
CA LEU A 507 -9.16 -3.52 -3.42
C LEU A 507 -10.08 -2.78 -2.41
N PRO A 508 -9.66 -2.61 -1.14
CA PRO A 508 -10.40 -1.78 -0.19
C PRO A 508 -10.36 -0.29 -0.58
N GLY A 509 -11.40 0.46 -0.21
CA GLY A 509 -11.52 1.91 -0.39
C GLY A 509 -10.60 2.73 0.51
N GLY A 510 -9.31 2.41 0.52
CA GLY A 510 -8.31 3.00 1.41
C GLY A 510 -6.88 2.57 1.06
N ASN A 511 -5.90 3.13 1.77
CA ASN A 511 -4.51 2.66 1.62
C ASN A 511 -4.39 1.20 2.08
N THR A 512 -3.54 0.41 1.42
CA THR A 512 -3.54 -1.06 1.59
C THR A 512 -2.61 -1.60 2.68
N ALA A 513 -1.76 -0.77 3.29
CA ALA A 513 -0.77 -1.24 4.26
C ALA A 513 -1.39 -1.83 5.54
N ILE A 514 -2.43 -1.20 6.09
CA ILE A 514 -3.12 -1.67 7.29
C ILE A 514 -4.02 -2.89 7.00
N PRO A 515 -4.78 -2.94 5.88
CA PRO A 515 -5.42 -4.17 5.43
C PRO A 515 -4.45 -5.37 5.32
N VAL A 516 -3.23 -5.17 4.80
CA VAL A 516 -2.20 -6.22 4.76
C VAL A 516 -1.74 -6.63 6.16
N ALA A 517 -1.59 -5.68 7.08
CA ALA A 517 -1.22 -5.99 8.46
C ALA A 517 -2.31 -6.83 9.16
N MET A 518 -3.58 -6.50 8.93
CA MET A 518 -4.72 -7.29 9.41
C MET A 518 -4.71 -8.71 8.82
N ILE A 519 -4.52 -8.85 7.50
CA ILE A 519 -4.40 -10.15 6.83
C ILE A 519 -3.31 -10.99 7.50
N ALA A 520 -2.15 -10.41 7.80
CA ALA A 520 -1.03 -11.11 8.41
C ALA A 520 -1.29 -11.53 9.87
N GLU A 521 -1.96 -10.70 10.67
CA GLU A 521 -2.36 -11.05 12.04
C GLU A 521 -3.35 -12.22 12.05
N LYS A 522 -4.34 -12.19 11.15
CA LYS A 522 -5.30 -13.28 11.00
C LYS A 522 -4.65 -14.55 10.45
N ALA A 523 -3.78 -14.42 9.44
CA ALA A 523 -3.03 -15.53 8.89
C ALA A 523 -2.14 -16.22 9.93
N ALA A 524 -1.53 -15.47 10.85
CA ALA A 524 -0.77 -16.07 11.94
C ALA A 524 -1.65 -16.98 12.82
N ASP A 525 -2.88 -16.58 13.13
CA ASP A 525 -3.80 -17.40 13.91
C ASP A 525 -4.34 -18.60 13.08
N LEU A 526 -4.53 -18.45 11.76
CA LEU A 526 -4.82 -19.57 10.83
C LEU A 526 -3.71 -20.62 10.85
N ILE A 527 -2.44 -20.20 10.72
CA ILE A 527 -1.27 -21.08 10.67
C ILE A 527 -1.04 -21.77 12.03
N LEU A 528 -1.33 -21.08 13.12
CA LEU A 528 -1.15 -21.59 14.48
C LEU A 528 -2.37 -22.37 15.02
N GLY A 529 -3.46 -22.47 14.26
CA GLY A 529 -4.68 -23.19 14.65
C GLY A 529 -5.44 -22.55 15.82
N ARG A 530 -5.56 -21.21 15.84
CA ARG A 530 -6.12 -20.43 16.97
C ARG A 530 -7.45 -19.72 16.68
N ILE A 531 -8.18 -20.15 15.65
CA ILE A 531 -9.42 -19.50 15.17
C ILE A 531 -10.65 -20.23 15.65
#